data_AF-A0A970Q183-F1
#
_entry.id   AF-A0A970Q183-F1
#
_cell.length_a   1.000
_cell.length_b   1.000
_cell.length_c   1.000
_cell.angle_alpha   90.00
_cell.angle_beta   90.00
_cell.angle_gamma   90.00
#
_symmetry.space_group_name_H-M   'P 1'
#
loop_
_entity.id
_entity.type
_entity.pdbx_description
1 polymer ?
#
loop_
_entity_poly.entity_id
_entity_poly.type
_entity_poly.pdbx_seq_one_letter_code
_entity_poly.pdbx_strand_id
1 'polypeptide(L)'
;MSGLVLLTAIVVFAIGYYRFSGVEAASNKEAIYQGNTGKKVVAICVNVDWGEEYIPAMLEEFKKGRAQATFFVTGSWAERNPELLKQMSEAGHSIQNHAYKHVHFSSLSDEEAQAQIKKAEAVINKITGKKTRFFAPPYGEQNGRLVKAVGAIGYELILWSVDTIDWQRPSPETIVKRVGNKVHNDAIILMHPTDPTLKALPDLLNNLNSEGYGMITIDSILLRTDGAS
;
A
#
# COMPACT_ATOMS: atom_id res chain seq x y z
N MET A 1 48.37 -34.37 -2.22
CA MET A 1 47.49 -33.85 -1.15
C MET A 1 47.24 -32.35 -1.22
N SER A 2 48.10 -31.55 -1.84
CA SER A 2 47.98 -30.08 -1.86
C SER A 2 46.94 -29.50 -2.83
N GLY A 3 46.70 -30.14 -3.99
CA GLY A 3 45.77 -29.61 -4.99
C GLY A 3 44.28 -29.75 -4.64
N LEU A 4 43.90 -30.83 -3.95
CA LEU A 4 42.50 -31.14 -3.63
C LEU A 4 41.94 -30.25 -2.50
N VAL A 5 42.78 -29.88 -1.55
CA VAL A 5 42.44 -28.98 -0.43
C VAL A 5 42.25 -27.54 -0.91
N LEU A 6 43.03 -27.10 -1.90
CA LEU A 6 42.90 -25.76 -2.47
C LEU A 6 41.61 -25.61 -3.28
N LEU A 7 41.22 -26.65 -4.03
CA LEU A 7 40.00 -26.66 -4.83
C LEU A 7 38.73 -26.60 -3.95
N THR A 8 38.72 -27.34 -2.84
CA THR A 8 37.60 -27.34 -1.88
C THR A 8 37.45 -26.01 -1.16
N ALA A 9 38.57 -25.36 -0.79
CA ALA A 9 38.54 -24.03 -0.18
C ALA A 9 37.96 -22.96 -1.13
N ILE A 10 38.31 -23.01 -2.42
CA ILE A 10 37.77 -22.07 -3.43
C ILE A 10 36.27 -22.29 -3.63
N VAL A 11 35.81 -23.54 -3.69
CA VAL A 11 34.38 -23.85 -3.87
C VAL A 11 33.57 -23.43 -2.65
N VAL A 12 34.06 -23.66 -1.42
CA VAL A 12 33.39 -23.22 -0.19
C VAL A 12 33.37 -21.69 -0.10
N PHE A 13 34.45 -21.01 -0.48
CA PHE A 13 34.50 -19.55 -0.51
C PHE A 13 33.58 -18.96 -1.58
N ALA A 14 33.50 -19.57 -2.77
CA ALA A 14 32.58 -19.13 -3.82
C ALA A 14 31.11 -19.35 -3.45
N ILE A 15 30.76 -20.48 -2.83
CA ILE A 15 29.41 -20.75 -2.32
C ILE A 15 29.07 -19.81 -1.15
N GLY A 16 30.01 -19.60 -0.23
CA GLY A 16 29.87 -18.64 0.87
C GLY A 16 29.70 -17.21 0.37
N TYR A 17 30.48 -16.81 -0.64
CA TYR A 17 30.37 -15.52 -1.30
C TYR A 17 29.03 -15.37 -2.03
N TYR A 18 28.55 -16.38 -2.76
CA TYR A 18 27.24 -16.35 -3.43
C TYR A 18 26.08 -16.28 -2.43
N ARG A 19 26.18 -16.98 -1.29
CA ARG A 19 25.19 -16.90 -0.21
C ARG A 19 25.25 -15.58 0.57
N PHE A 20 26.43 -14.99 0.69
CA PHE A 20 26.64 -13.70 1.37
C PHE A 20 26.30 -12.50 0.48
N SER A 21 26.55 -12.59 -0.83
CA SER A 21 26.24 -11.53 -1.78
C SER A 21 24.77 -11.41 -2.11
N GLY A 22 23.93 -12.36 -1.65
CA GLY A 22 22.51 -12.14 -1.38
C GLY A 22 21.81 -11.30 -2.44
N VAL A 23 22.08 -11.55 -3.72
CA VAL A 23 21.29 -10.98 -4.80
C VAL A 23 20.05 -11.85 -4.81
N GLU A 24 19.11 -11.56 -3.90
CA GLU A 24 17.72 -11.87 -4.16
C GLU A 24 17.45 -11.29 -5.53
N ALA A 25 17.33 -12.16 -6.53
CA ALA A 25 16.95 -11.77 -7.86
C ALA A 25 15.73 -10.87 -7.69
N ALA A 26 15.86 -9.60 -8.10
CA ALA A 26 14.79 -8.61 -7.99
C ALA A 26 13.52 -9.30 -8.51
N SER A 27 12.65 -9.67 -7.57
CA SER A 27 11.43 -10.36 -7.90
C SER A 27 10.73 -9.45 -8.89
N ASN A 28 10.52 -9.91 -10.13
CA ASN A 28 9.68 -9.21 -11.10
C ASN A 28 8.24 -9.27 -10.56
N LYS A 29 7.98 -8.56 -9.45
CA LYS A 29 6.65 -8.43 -8.86
C LYS A 29 5.92 -7.45 -9.73
N GLU A 30 4.89 -7.89 -10.44
CA GLU A 30 3.98 -6.98 -11.12
C GLU A 30 3.28 -6.04 -10.12
N ALA A 31 2.63 -5.00 -10.63
CA ALA A 31 1.73 -4.20 -9.81
C ALA A 31 0.62 -5.08 -9.24
N ILE A 32 0.29 -4.88 -7.96
CA ILE A 32 -0.71 -5.67 -7.24
C ILE A 32 -2.05 -4.94 -7.28
N TYR A 33 -3.05 -5.55 -7.90
CA TYR A 33 -4.40 -4.97 -8.04
C TYR A 33 -5.43 -5.58 -7.09
N GLN A 34 -5.12 -6.74 -6.51
CA GLN A 34 -6.00 -7.50 -5.62
C GLN A 34 -5.18 -8.28 -4.60
N GLY A 35 -5.80 -8.63 -3.49
CA GLY A 35 -5.25 -9.57 -2.50
C GLY A 35 -5.20 -11.01 -3.02
N ASN A 36 -4.71 -11.90 -2.15
CA ASN A 36 -4.51 -13.31 -2.48
C ASN A 36 -4.94 -14.26 -1.35
N THR A 37 -5.85 -13.83 -0.48
CA THR A 37 -6.29 -14.66 0.65
C THR A 37 -7.22 -15.79 0.23
N GLY A 38 -7.92 -15.64 -0.90
CA GLY A 38 -8.99 -16.53 -1.35
C GLY A 38 -10.27 -16.42 -0.51
N LYS A 39 -10.34 -15.47 0.43
CA LYS A 39 -11.45 -15.29 1.37
C LYS A 39 -12.34 -14.13 0.93
N LYS A 40 -13.55 -14.09 1.49
CA LYS A 40 -14.49 -12.98 1.31
C LYS A 40 -14.07 -11.76 2.14
N VAL A 41 -13.00 -11.11 1.70
CA VAL A 41 -12.42 -9.92 2.33
C VAL A 41 -12.12 -8.86 1.28
N VAL A 42 -12.02 -7.60 1.70
CA VAL A 42 -11.59 -6.46 0.87
C VAL A 42 -10.63 -5.57 1.64
N ALA A 43 -9.79 -4.83 0.92
CA ALA A 43 -8.93 -3.80 1.49
C ALA A 43 -9.40 -2.43 1.00
N ILE A 44 -9.84 -1.60 1.94
CA ILE A 44 -10.18 -0.20 1.69
C ILE A 44 -8.89 0.63 1.77
N CYS A 45 -8.51 1.25 0.66
CA CYS A 45 -7.30 2.05 0.52
C CYS A 45 -7.65 3.52 0.29
N VAL A 46 -7.17 4.39 1.17
CA VAL A 46 -7.41 5.84 1.12
C VAL A 46 -6.09 6.54 0.77
N ASN A 47 -6.01 7.16 -0.41
CA ASN A 47 -4.85 7.96 -0.79
C ASN A 47 -4.98 9.38 -0.21
N VAL A 48 -3.95 9.86 0.49
CA VAL A 48 -3.97 11.11 1.25
C VAL A 48 -2.78 11.99 0.85
N ASP A 49 -3.09 13.09 0.17
CA ASP A 49 -2.20 14.25 -0.03
C ASP A 49 -2.83 15.57 0.46
N TRP A 50 -4.14 15.52 0.76
CA TRP A 50 -5.03 16.59 1.19
C TRP A 50 -6.23 15.97 1.93
N GLY A 51 -7.17 16.79 2.42
CA GLY A 51 -8.45 16.32 2.97
C GLY A 51 -8.40 15.97 4.45
N GLU A 52 -7.43 16.54 5.18
CA GLU A 52 -7.27 16.38 6.63
C GLU A 52 -8.55 16.68 7.42
N GLU A 53 -9.45 17.53 6.90
CA GLU A 53 -10.72 17.86 7.55
C GLU A 53 -11.72 16.69 7.58
N TYR A 54 -11.60 15.72 6.66
CA TYR A 54 -12.52 14.58 6.57
C TYR A 54 -12.04 13.37 7.38
N ILE A 55 -10.72 13.23 7.56
CA ILE A 55 -10.13 12.02 8.16
C ILE A 55 -10.71 11.71 9.55
N PRO A 56 -10.85 12.66 10.50
CA PRO A 56 -11.41 12.35 11.81
C PRO A 56 -12.79 11.69 11.73
N ALA A 57 -13.67 12.18 10.86
CA ALA A 57 -14.99 11.61 10.67
C ALA A 57 -14.94 10.26 9.94
N MET A 58 -14.03 10.08 8.97
CA MET A 58 -13.81 8.78 8.32
C MET A 58 -13.33 7.72 9.33
N LEU A 59 -12.45 8.07 10.27
CA LEU A 59 -12.00 7.15 11.33
C LEU A 59 -13.17 6.67 12.19
N GLU A 60 -14.11 7.56 12.54
CA GLU A 60 -15.32 7.19 13.27
C GLU A 60 -16.22 6.26 12.45
N GLU A 61 -16.38 6.51 11.14
CA GLU A 61 -17.16 5.61 10.28
C GLU A 61 -16.50 4.24 10.11
N PHE A 62 -15.18 4.17 9.93
CA PHE A 62 -14.46 2.89 9.90
C PHE A 62 -14.62 2.11 11.21
N LYS A 63 -14.54 2.79 12.36
CA LYS A 63 -14.79 2.18 13.67
C LYS A 63 -16.21 1.63 13.79
N LYS A 64 -17.23 2.41 13.43
CA LYS A 64 -18.64 1.96 13.44
C LYS A 64 -18.87 0.78 12.50
N GLY A 65 -18.25 0.82 11.32
CA GLY A 65 -18.31 -0.24 10.32
C GLY A 65 -17.47 -1.48 10.62
N ARG A 66 -16.71 -1.48 11.74
CA ARG A 66 -15.75 -2.55 12.12
C ARG A 66 -14.73 -2.82 11.01
N ALA A 67 -14.27 -1.77 10.35
CA ALA A 67 -13.34 -1.83 9.23
C ALA A 67 -11.94 -1.32 9.63
N GLN A 68 -10.90 -1.98 9.13
CA GLN A 68 -9.55 -1.46 9.16
C GLN A 68 -9.13 -1.03 7.75
N ALA A 69 -9.01 0.28 7.53
CA ALA A 69 -8.49 0.85 6.29
C ALA A 69 -6.96 0.84 6.22
N THR A 70 -6.44 1.00 5.00
CA THR A 70 -5.04 1.35 4.71
C THR A 70 -4.98 2.77 4.16
N PHE A 71 -4.19 3.63 4.76
CA PHE A 71 -3.96 4.98 4.27
C PHE A 71 -2.60 5.06 3.58
N PHE A 72 -2.61 5.35 2.29
CA PHE A 72 -1.40 5.70 1.54
C PHE A 72 -1.20 7.20 1.64
N VAL A 73 -0.22 7.64 2.42
CA VAL A 73 -0.03 9.07 2.74
C VAL A 73 1.21 9.61 2.04
N THR A 74 1.13 10.86 1.55
CA THR A 74 2.35 11.53 1.08
C THR A 74 3.20 11.98 2.28
N GLY A 75 4.52 11.91 2.13
CA GLY A 75 5.43 12.37 3.18
C GLY A 75 5.26 13.86 3.50
N SER A 76 5.00 14.70 2.50
CA SER A 76 4.76 16.13 2.70
C SER A 76 3.43 16.44 3.41
N TRP A 77 2.40 15.61 3.24
CA TRP A 77 1.18 15.69 4.04
C TRP A 77 1.44 15.24 5.48
N ALA A 78 2.17 14.13 5.66
CA ALA A 78 2.55 13.60 6.97
C ALA A 78 3.35 14.61 7.82
N GLU A 79 4.31 15.34 7.24
CA GLU A 79 5.08 16.37 7.95
C GLU A 79 4.20 17.52 8.46
N ARG A 80 3.13 17.87 7.72
CA ARG A 80 2.20 18.92 8.09
C ARG A 80 1.14 18.46 9.09
N ASN A 81 0.84 17.16 9.11
CA ASN A 81 -0.25 16.58 9.90
C ASN A 81 0.22 15.43 10.82
N PRO A 82 1.26 15.61 11.65
CA PRO A 82 1.85 14.51 12.41
C PRO A 82 0.90 13.89 13.44
N GLU A 83 0.10 14.71 14.13
CA GLU A 83 -0.85 14.23 15.14
C GLU A 83 -1.98 13.41 14.51
N LEU A 84 -2.49 13.85 13.35
CA LEU A 84 -3.54 13.13 12.63
C LEU A 84 -3.01 11.80 12.09
N LEU A 85 -1.79 11.79 11.54
CA LEU A 85 -1.14 10.54 11.10
C LEU A 85 -0.96 9.55 12.25
N LYS A 86 -0.55 10.06 13.43
CA LYS A 86 -0.41 9.25 14.64
C LYS A 86 -1.76 8.69 15.08
N GLN A 87 -2.81 9.50 15.10
CA GLN A 87 -4.18 9.06 15.41
C GLN A 87 -4.65 7.95 14.47
N MET A 88 -4.41 8.07 13.16
CA MET A 88 -4.76 7.02 12.20
C MET A 88 -4.03 5.69 12.51
N SER A 89 -2.73 5.76 12.83
CA SER A 89 -1.93 4.58 13.18
C SER A 89 -2.35 3.94 14.51
N GLU A 90 -2.66 4.75 15.53
CA GLU A 90 -3.10 4.31 16.86
C GLU A 90 -4.52 3.74 16.85
N ALA A 91 -5.38 4.18 15.92
CA ALA A 91 -6.69 3.60 15.67
C ALA A 91 -6.62 2.20 15.03
N GLY A 92 -5.42 1.68 14.74
CA GLY A 92 -5.22 0.34 14.21
C GLY A 92 -5.30 0.25 12.68
N HIS A 93 -5.32 1.38 11.97
CA HIS A 93 -5.21 1.39 10.51
C HIS A 93 -3.77 1.18 10.05
N SER A 94 -3.62 0.67 8.83
CA SER A 94 -2.31 0.57 8.19
C SER A 94 -1.93 1.92 7.56
N ILE A 95 -0.69 2.35 7.76
CA ILE A 95 -0.13 3.56 7.14
C ILE A 95 0.93 3.10 6.15
N GLN A 96 0.78 3.50 4.89
CA GLN A 96 1.64 3.10 3.77
C GLN A 96 2.02 4.31 2.91
N ASN A 97 2.89 4.09 1.94
CA ASN A 97 3.66 5.15 1.29
C ASN A 97 2.97 5.64 0.00
N HIS A 98 2.76 6.96 -0.13
CA HIS A 98 2.25 7.59 -1.37
C HIS A 98 3.27 8.58 -1.97
N ALA A 99 4.57 8.28 -1.86
CA ALA A 99 5.69 9.17 -2.18
C ALA A 99 5.82 10.36 -1.23
N TYR A 100 6.91 11.14 -1.35
CA TYR A 100 7.06 12.34 -0.52
C TYR A 100 6.20 13.50 -1.07
N LYS A 101 6.20 13.69 -2.38
CA LYS A 101 5.31 14.64 -3.09
C LYS A 101 4.41 13.91 -4.08
N HIS A 102 3.22 14.46 -4.32
CA HIS A 102 2.31 13.99 -5.35
C HIS A 102 2.74 14.48 -6.75
N VAL A 103 3.72 13.78 -7.35
CA VAL A 103 4.30 14.09 -8.67
C VAL A 103 4.13 12.91 -9.63
N HIS A 104 4.24 13.18 -10.94
CA HIS A 104 4.30 12.13 -11.95
C HIS A 104 5.61 11.35 -11.83
N PHE A 105 5.54 10.05 -11.58
CA PHE A 105 6.69 9.14 -11.49
C PHE A 105 7.22 8.76 -12.88
N SER A 106 6.37 8.83 -13.90
CA SER A 106 6.74 8.59 -15.30
C SER A 106 7.87 9.51 -15.78
N SER A 107 7.99 10.72 -15.24
CA SER A 107 9.03 11.70 -15.59
C SER A 107 10.29 11.66 -14.73
N LEU A 108 10.30 10.88 -13.63
CA LEU A 108 11.44 10.78 -12.72
C LEU A 108 12.43 9.71 -13.18
N SER A 109 13.71 9.87 -12.85
CA SER A 109 14.68 8.76 -12.86
C SER A 109 14.33 7.70 -11.82
N ASP A 110 14.95 6.52 -11.92
CA ASP A 110 14.74 5.45 -10.93
C ASP A 110 15.24 5.89 -9.53
N GLU A 111 16.37 6.59 -9.47
CA GLU A 111 16.93 7.15 -8.24
C GLU A 111 16.02 8.22 -7.64
N GLU A 112 15.45 9.10 -8.46
CA GLU A 112 14.51 10.13 -8.01
C GLU A 112 13.21 9.51 -7.47
N ALA A 113 12.66 8.52 -8.16
CA ALA A 113 11.50 7.76 -7.70
C ALA A 113 11.78 7.07 -6.35
N GLN A 114 12.92 6.39 -6.24
CA GLN A 114 13.33 5.74 -4.98
C GLN A 114 13.56 6.75 -3.85
N ALA A 115 14.11 7.93 -4.15
CA ALA A 115 14.33 8.99 -3.18
C ALA A 115 13.00 9.54 -2.63
N GLN A 116 11.97 9.69 -3.48
CA GLN A 116 10.63 10.07 -3.02
C GLN A 116 10.07 9.06 -2.02
N ILE A 117 10.16 7.77 -2.33
CA ILE A 117 9.63 6.69 -1.49
C ILE A 117 10.40 6.62 -0.16
N LYS A 118 11.74 6.59 -0.20
CA LYS A 118 12.59 6.53 1.00
C LYS A 118 12.39 7.75 1.91
N LYS A 119 12.23 8.95 1.33
CA LYS A 119 11.97 10.16 2.11
C LYS A 119 10.62 10.10 2.82
N ALA A 120 9.57 9.63 2.14
CA ALA A 120 8.27 9.43 2.78
C ALA A 120 8.31 8.38 3.89
N GLU A 121 9.01 7.25 3.69
CA GLU A 121 9.20 6.23 4.73
C GLU A 121 9.86 6.84 5.99
N ALA A 122 10.91 7.63 5.81
CA ALA A 122 11.61 8.25 6.93
C ALA A 122 10.69 9.16 7.77
N VAL A 123 9.83 9.95 7.10
CA VAL A 123 8.83 10.79 7.77
C VAL A 123 7.79 9.94 8.50
N ILE A 124 7.19 8.97 7.80
CA ILE A 124 6.12 8.11 8.36
C ILE A 124 6.65 7.33 9.56
N ASN A 125 7.84 6.75 9.46
CA ASN A 125 8.47 6.01 10.55
C ASN A 125 8.80 6.92 11.73
N LYS A 126 9.33 8.13 11.49
CA LYS A 126 9.61 9.09 12.56
C LYS A 126 8.36 9.45 13.39
N ILE A 127 7.19 9.53 12.74
CA ILE A 127 5.93 9.91 13.41
C ILE A 127 5.23 8.70 14.05
N THR A 128 5.19 7.57 13.34
CA THR A 128 4.36 6.41 13.72
C THR A 128 5.14 5.27 14.37
N GLY A 129 6.48 5.28 14.29
CA GLY A 129 7.35 4.18 14.69
C GLY A 129 7.27 2.93 13.79
N LYS A 130 6.54 3.01 12.67
CA LYS A 130 6.29 1.89 11.75
C LYS A 130 6.97 2.16 10.40
N LYS A 131 7.65 1.15 9.86
CA LYS A 131 8.15 1.19 8.48
C LYS A 131 7.03 0.84 7.51
N THR A 132 7.05 1.48 6.34
CA THR A 132 6.15 1.15 5.22
C THR A 132 6.77 0.06 4.35
N ARG A 133 5.93 -0.69 3.65
CA ARG A 133 6.32 -1.76 2.70
C ARG A 133 5.63 -1.64 1.36
N PHE A 134 4.47 -1.00 1.36
CA PHE A 134 3.63 -0.85 0.19
C PHE A 134 3.68 0.59 -0.31
N PHE A 135 3.72 0.73 -1.62
CA PHE A 135 3.72 2.01 -2.30
C PHE A 135 2.56 2.08 -3.29
N ALA A 136 1.67 3.06 -3.12
CA ALA A 136 0.71 3.43 -4.14
C ALA A 136 1.28 4.63 -4.92
N PRO A 137 1.40 4.57 -6.26
CA PRO A 137 1.91 5.70 -7.03
C PRO A 137 0.83 6.78 -7.20
N PRO A 138 1.21 8.08 -7.09
CA PRO A 138 0.36 9.18 -7.53
C PRO A 138 -0.21 8.94 -8.93
N TYR A 139 -1.46 9.35 -9.15
CA TYR A 139 -2.21 9.20 -10.41
C TYR A 139 -2.40 7.73 -10.88
N GLY A 140 -2.06 6.73 -10.08
CA GLY A 140 -2.12 5.32 -10.49
C GLY A 140 -1.09 4.96 -11.57
N GLU A 141 -0.02 5.75 -11.71
CA GLU A 141 0.99 5.49 -12.73
C GLU A 141 1.70 4.16 -12.49
N GLN A 142 1.75 3.33 -13.53
CA GLN A 142 2.51 2.10 -13.52
C GLN A 142 3.19 1.91 -14.87
N ASN A 143 4.39 1.34 -14.81
CA ASN A 143 5.06 0.72 -15.95
C ASN A 143 6.13 -0.25 -15.42
N GLY A 144 6.64 -1.12 -16.29
CA GLY A 144 7.65 -2.11 -15.90
C GLY A 144 8.94 -1.51 -15.32
N ARG A 145 9.29 -0.26 -15.67
CA ARG A 145 10.43 0.45 -15.07
C ARG A 145 10.13 0.81 -13.62
N LEU A 146 9.00 1.48 -13.36
CA LEU A 146 8.61 1.90 -12.02
C LEU A 146 8.47 0.70 -11.08
N VAL A 147 7.85 -0.36 -11.55
CA VAL A 147 7.72 -1.62 -10.82
C VAL A 147 9.09 -2.16 -10.38
N LYS A 148 10.07 -2.20 -11.29
CA LYS A 148 11.45 -2.62 -10.96
C LYS A 148 12.14 -1.66 -10.00
N ALA A 149 11.99 -0.35 -10.20
CA ALA A 149 12.60 0.66 -9.35
C ALA A 149 12.09 0.58 -7.90
N VAL A 150 10.79 0.34 -7.73
CA VAL A 150 10.12 0.13 -6.43
C VAL A 150 10.56 -1.21 -5.80
N GLY A 151 10.59 -2.29 -6.58
CA GLY A 151 11.04 -3.60 -6.10
C GLY A 151 12.51 -3.62 -5.66
N ALA A 152 13.38 -2.87 -6.34
CA ALA A 152 14.81 -2.76 -6.02
C ALA A 152 15.09 -2.16 -4.63
N ILE A 153 14.11 -1.48 -4.02
CA ILE A 153 14.20 -0.95 -2.65
C ILE A 153 13.32 -1.71 -1.66
N GLY A 154 12.85 -2.92 -2.04
CA GLY A 154 12.08 -3.80 -1.17
C GLY A 154 10.60 -3.43 -1.01
N TYR A 155 10.08 -2.55 -1.87
CA TYR A 155 8.67 -2.17 -1.85
C TYR A 155 7.84 -2.99 -2.84
N GLU A 156 6.54 -3.08 -2.55
CA GLU A 156 5.53 -3.61 -3.46
C GLU A 156 4.63 -2.49 -3.96
N LEU A 157 4.38 -2.46 -5.27
CA LEU A 157 3.54 -1.45 -5.92
C LEU A 157 2.07 -1.88 -5.84
N ILE A 158 1.25 -1.09 -5.17
CA ILE A 158 -0.18 -1.34 -4.98
C ILE A 158 -1.01 -0.43 -5.89
N LEU A 159 -1.93 -1.04 -6.62
CA LEU A 159 -3.02 -0.40 -7.32
C LEU A 159 -4.35 -0.96 -6.80
N TRP A 160 -5.41 -0.89 -7.60
CA TRP A 160 -6.76 -1.23 -7.16
C TRP A 160 -7.54 -1.95 -8.26
N SER A 161 -8.40 -2.89 -7.86
CA SER A 161 -9.35 -3.54 -8.76
C SER A 161 -10.71 -2.82 -8.79
N VAL A 162 -11.00 -2.01 -7.76
CA VAL A 162 -12.24 -1.23 -7.64
C VAL A 162 -11.92 0.23 -7.39
N ASP A 163 -12.40 1.11 -8.27
CA ASP A 163 -12.22 2.56 -8.17
C ASP A 163 -13.56 3.25 -7.87
N THR A 164 -13.57 4.10 -6.84
CA THR A 164 -14.73 4.96 -6.52
C THR A 164 -14.87 6.13 -7.49
N ILE A 165 -13.76 6.61 -8.06
CA ILE A 165 -13.66 7.84 -8.85
C ILE A 165 -14.28 9.02 -8.09
N ASP A 166 -14.02 9.06 -6.78
CA ASP A 166 -14.56 10.02 -5.83
C ASP A 166 -13.96 11.42 -5.94
N TRP A 167 -12.74 11.53 -6.45
CA TRP A 167 -12.07 12.78 -6.77
C TRP A 167 -12.82 13.65 -7.80
N GLN A 168 -13.71 13.04 -8.60
CA GLN A 168 -14.64 13.77 -9.50
C GLN A 168 -15.88 14.32 -8.78
N ARG A 169 -15.98 14.11 -7.46
CA ARG A 169 -17.12 14.50 -6.62
C ARG A 169 -18.49 13.99 -7.12
N PRO A 170 -18.64 12.69 -7.43
CA PRO A 170 -19.95 12.11 -7.72
C PRO A 170 -20.86 12.13 -6.48
N SER A 171 -22.13 11.76 -6.62
CA SER A 171 -23.00 11.59 -5.44
C SER A 171 -22.53 10.41 -4.57
N PRO A 172 -22.80 10.43 -3.24
CA PRO A 172 -22.48 9.30 -2.36
C PRO A 172 -23.08 7.97 -2.85
N GLU A 173 -24.32 7.99 -3.34
CA GLU A 173 -25.00 6.80 -3.87
C GLU A 173 -24.29 6.24 -5.11
N THR A 174 -23.70 7.12 -5.92
CA THR A 174 -22.90 6.72 -7.09
C THR A 174 -21.62 6.00 -6.65
N ILE A 175 -20.96 6.46 -5.57
CA ILE A 175 -19.79 5.79 -4.98
C ILE A 175 -20.17 4.39 -4.50
N VAL A 176 -21.23 4.29 -3.69
CA VAL A 176 -21.74 3.02 -3.15
C VAL A 176 -22.07 2.05 -4.30
N LYS A 177 -22.79 2.51 -5.33
CA LYS A 177 -23.16 1.70 -6.48
C LYS A 177 -21.96 1.23 -7.29
N ARG A 178 -20.95 2.09 -7.51
CA ARG A 178 -19.73 1.71 -8.25
C ARG A 178 -18.96 0.61 -7.54
N VAL A 179 -18.85 0.70 -6.21
CA VAL A 179 -18.20 -0.33 -5.40
C VAL A 179 -19.03 -1.62 -5.42
N GLY A 180 -20.31 -1.56 -5.09
CA GLY A 180 -21.17 -2.76 -5.06
C GLY A 180 -21.23 -3.51 -6.40
N ASN A 181 -21.20 -2.80 -7.53
CA ASN A 181 -21.22 -3.43 -8.85
C ASN A 181 -19.90 -4.13 -9.24
N LYS A 182 -18.79 -3.83 -8.55
CA LYS A 182 -17.45 -4.30 -8.93
C LYS A 182 -16.75 -5.08 -7.82
N VAL A 183 -17.26 -5.07 -6.60
CA VAL A 183 -16.63 -5.73 -5.46
C VAL A 183 -16.54 -7.24 -5.69
N HIS A 184 -15.41 -7.81 -5.31
CA HIS A 184 -15.12 -9.23 -5.37
C HIS A 184 -14.25 -9.63 -4.18
N ASN A 185 -14.08 -10.93 -3.96
CA ASN A 185 -13.13 -11.44 -2.97
C ASN A 185 -11.73 -10.87 -3.24
N ASP A 186 -11.04 -10.47 -2.18
CA ASP A 186 -9.72 -9.87 -2.22
C ASP A 186 -9.63 -8.52 -2.96
N ALA A 187 -10.77 -7.83 -3.19
CA ALA A 187 -10.74 -6.54 -3.87
C ALA A 187 -9.95 -5.48 -3.09
N ILE A 188 -9.17 -4.69 -3.82
CA ILE A 188 -8.56 -3.46 -3.31
C ILE A 188 -9.39 -2.29 -3.83
N ILE A 189 -10.00 -1.54 -2.91
CA ILE A 189 -10.91 -0.43 -3.20
C ILE A 189 -10.17 0.89 -2.99
N LEU A 190 -10.00 1.68 -4.06
CA LEU A 190 -9.40 3.02 -3.98
C LEU A 190 -10.45 4.10 -3.64
N MET A 191 -10.10 4.98 -2.71
CA MET A 191 -10.79 6.24 -2.43
C MET A 191 -9.82 7.31 -1.90
N HIS A 192 -10.36 8.50 -1.64
CA HIS A 192 -9.67 9.69 -1.14
C HIS A 192 -10.52 10.34 -0.02
N PRO A 193 -9.92 11.15 0.85
CA PRO A 193 -10.65 11.90 1.87
C PRO A 193 -11.44 13.05 1.23
N THR A 194 -12.66 12.75 0.77
CA THR A 194 -13.55 13.72 0.13
C THR A 194 -14.90 13.79 0.84
N ASP A 195 -15.62 14.90 0.74
CA ASP A 195 -16.98 15.04 1.28
C ASP A 195 -17.95 13.95 0.76
N PRO A 196 -18.01 13.65 -0.56
CA PRO A 196 -18.82 12.54 -1.05
C PRO A 196 -18.42 11.17 -0.51
N THR A 197 -17.12 10.89 -0.37
CA THR A 197 -16.63 9.62 0.18
C THR A 197 -17.04 9.48 1.64
N LEU A 198 -16.85 10.53 2.45
CA LEU A 198 -17.28 10.53 3.84
C LEU A 198 -18.77 10.25 3.98
N LYS A 199 -19.61 10.86 3.14
CA LYS A 199 -21.07 10.62 3.13
C LYS A 199 -21.45 9.23 2.63
N ALA A 200 -20.63 8.62 1.77
CA ALA A 200 -20.86 7.27 1.25
C ALA A 200 -20.43 6.16 2.22
N LEU A 201 -19.49 6.44 3.13
CA LEU A 201 -18.91 5.43 4.03
C LEU A 201 -19.95 4.64 4.84
N PRO A 202 -20.97 5.27 5.48
CA PRO A 202 -21.93 4.51 6.28
C PRO A 202 -22.62 3.39 5.47
N ASP A 203 -23.16 3.74 4.30
CA ASP A 203 -23.88 2.79 3.44
C ASP A 203 -22.92 1.79 2.79
N LEU A 204 -21.75 2.25 2.35
CA LEU A 204 -20.72 1.38 1.76
C LEU A 204 -20.28 0.30 2.75
N LEU A 205 -19.93 0.67 3.98
CA LEU A 205 -19.47 -0.25 5.01
C LEU A 205 -20.60 -1.19 5.46
N ASN A 206 -21.84 -0.70 5.53
CA ASN A 206 -23.01 -1.54 5.83
C ASN A 206 -23.29 -2.56 4.73
N ASN A 207 -23.17 -2.18 3.46
CA ASN A 207 -23.35 -3.08 2.32
C ASN A 207 -22.28 -4.18 2.30
N LEU A 208 -21.00 -3.80 2.46
CA LEU A 208 -19.90 -4.77 2.52
C LEU A 208 -20.09 -5.78 3.67
N ASN A 209 -20.47 -5.29 4.86
CA ASN A 209 -20.79 -6.16 6.00
C ASN A 209 -21.98 -7.08 5.71
N SER A 210 -23.06 -6.57 5.12
CA SER A 210 -24.27 -7.33 4.82
C SER A 210 -24.02 -8.40 3.75
N GLU A 211 -23.12 -8.13 2.82
CA GLU A 211 -22.64 -9.11 1.85
C GLU A 211 -21.64 -10.12 2.45
N GLY A 212 -21.17 -9.90 3.68
CA GLY A 212 -20.27 -10.80 4.40
C GLY A 212 -18.79 -10.59 4.08
N TYR A 213 -18.39 -9.42 3.59
CA TYR A 213 -16.99 -9.06 3.41
C TYR A 213 -16.34 -8.64 4.74
N GLY A 214 -15.21 -9.24 5.07
CA GLY A 214 -14.29 -8.66 6.06
C GLY A 214 -13.51 -7.47 5.46
N MET A 215 -13.36 -6.38 6.19
CA MET A 215 -12.64 -5.18 5.74
C MET A 215 -11.32 -5.06 6.48
N ILE A 216 -10.24 -5.50 5.83
CA ILE A 216 -8.91 -5.65 6.44
C ILE A 216 -7.88 -4.75 5.74
N THR A 217 -6.72 -4.59 6.36
CA THR A 217 -5.64 -3.79 5.78
C THR A 217 -4.93 -4.51 4.63
N ILE A 218 -4.17 -3.75 3.84
CA ILE A 218 -3.37 -4.27 2.73
C ILE A 218 -2.32 -5.28 3.23
N ASP A 219 -1.78 -5.07 4.45
CA ASP A 219 -0.85 -6.00 5.10
C ASP A 219 -1.45 -7.37 5.37
N SER A 220 -2.76 -7.44 5.62
CA SER A 220 -3.47 -8.67 5.94
C SER A 220 -4.08 -9.34 4.70
N ILE A 221 -4.39 -8.58 3.66
CA ILE A 221 -4.96 -9.10 2.40
C ILE A 221 -3.90 -9.69 1.46
N LEU A 222 -2.63 -9.28 1.64
CA LEU A 222 -1.49 -9.81 0.91
C LEU A 222 -0.72 -10.82 1.78
N LEU A 223 -1.05 -12.08 1.58
CA LEU A 223 -0.30 -13.20 2.16
C LEU A 223 1.07 -13.26 1.48
N ARG A 224 2.10 -13.20 2.32
CA ARG A 224 3.48 -13.44 1.94
C ARG A 224 3.63 -14.87 1.40
N THR A 225 3.95 -15.00 0.12
CA THR A 225 4.33 -16.28 -0.48
C THR A 225 5.82 -16.51 -0.20
N ASP A 226 6.18 -16.61 1.07
CA ASP A 226 7.54 -16.96 1.45
C ASP A 226 7.58 -18.49 1.40
N GLY A 227 8.32 -19.04 0.43
CA GLY A 227 8.59 -20.47 0.39
C GLY A 227 9.34 -20.90 1.66
N ALA A 228 8.84 -21.96 2.29
CA ALA A 228 9.42 -22.75 3.38
C ALA A 228 9.42 -22.10 4.79
N SER A 229 8.57 -22.67 5.65
CA SER A 229 8.98 -23.07 7.01
C SER A 229 10.19 -23.99 6.99
#